data_AF-A0AAV6GU92-F1
#
_entry.id   AF-A0AAV6GU92-F1
#
_cell.length_a   1.000
_cell.length_b   1.000
_cell.length_c   1.000
_cell.angle_alpha   90.00
_cell.angle_beta   90.00
_cell.angle_gamma   90.00
#
_symmetry.space_group_name_H-M   'P 1'
#
loop_
_entity.id
_entity.type
_entity.pdbx_description
1 polymer ?
#
loop_
_entity_poly.entity_id
_entity_poly.type
_entity_poly.pdbx_seq_one_letter_code
_entity_poly.pdbx_strand_id
1 'polypeptide(L)'
;MDTDQYQMGRSKVFVKNPESLFLLEEMRERKFDTFARIIQKAYRKYIARRKYEQMREEASDILYNSKERRRNSINRNFVGDYLGMEERPELRQFLGKRERVDFADSANKFDRRFKSIKRDLILTPKGIYLIGREKEKKGPEKGMIKEVLKRKLELGSIRAISLSTRQDDFFIIHEAQYDSLLESNFKTEFLSLLCKRYEETTKSKLSLSFSDRLDFKVKKEGWGGGGTRTLVFQRGQGDLAQIKPGGKTLTISIGDGLPKTSKPSRKGAPQGQGRRQQQSRDQKRRLAFWII
;
A
#
# COMPACT_ATOMS: atom_id res chain seq x y z
N MET A 1 3.05 -9.12 53.07
CA MET A 1 3.74 -8.90 54.34
C MET A 1 2.71 -8.87 55.41
N ASP A 2 2.93 -9.69 56.42
CA ASP A 2 2.05 -9.75 57.58
C ASP A 2 2.30 -8.53 58.47
N THR A 3 1.27 -8.13 59.22
CA THR A 3 1.27 -6.89 60.02
C THR A 3 2.28 -6.89 61.18
N ASP A 4 2.78 -8.05 61.54
CA ASP A 4 3.82 -8.25 62.55
C ASP A 4 5.23 -7.95 62.05
N GLN A 5 5.48 -7.98 60.73
CA GLN A 5 6.81 -7.79 60.12
C GLN A 5 7.23 -6.33 59.96
N TYR A 6 6.31 -5.37 60.15
CA TYR A 6 6.59 -3.94 60.06
C TYR A 6 5.86 -3.13 61.14
N GLN A 7 6.28 -1.88 61.34
CA GLN A 7 5.62 -0.92 62.23
C GLN A 7 5.57 0.46 61.57
N MET A 8 4.43 1.13 61.70
CA MET A 8 4.25 2.51 61.23
C MET A 8 4.73 3.49 62.31
N GLY A 9 5.72 4.32 61.99
CA GLY A 9 6.06 5.51 62.78
C GLY A 9 5.26 6.73 62.34
N ARG A 10 5.50 7.89 62.98
CA ARG A 10 4.83 9.16 62.63
C ARG A 10 5.07 9.62 61.19
N SER A 11 6.24 9.30 60.61
CA SER A 11 6.63 9.75 59.26
C SER A 11 7.29 8.67 58.40
N LYS A 12 7.63 7.50 58.96
CA LYS A 12 8.39 6.44 58.29
C LYS A 12 7.88 5.05 58.67
N VAL A 13 8.05 4.09 57.77
CA VAL A 13 7.88 2.65 58.02
C VAL A 13 9.16 2.09 58.63
N PHE A 14 9.02 1.25 59.66
CA PHE A 14 10.10 0.47 60.24
C PHE A 14 9.88 -1.00 59.91
N VAL A 15 10.82 -1.61 59.19
CA VAL A 15 10.80 -3.05 58.87
C VAL A 15 11.59 -3.77 59.96
N LYS A 16 11.00 -4.81 60.57
CA LYS A 16 11.60 -5.48 61.74
C LYS A 16 12.69 -6.47 61.35
N ASN A 17 12.48 -7.21 60.26
CA ASN A 17 13.37 -8.28 59.80
C ASN A 17 14.03 -7.91 58.46
N PRO A 18 15.34 -8.17 58.27
CA PRO A 18 16.04 -7.84 57.03
C PRO A 18 15.49 -8.63 55.82
N GLU A 19 15.02 -9.87 56.02
CA GLU A 19 14.46 -10.71 54.95
C GLU A 19 13.24 -10.07 54.29
N SER A 20 12.41 -9.38 55.08
CA SER A 20 11.26 -8.63 54.61
C SER A 20 11.69 -7.52 53.63
N LEU A 21 12.75 -6.77 53.96
CA LEU A 21 13.28 -5.73 53.07
C LEU A 21 13.84 -6.35 51.77
N PHE A 22 14.61 -7.43 51.86
CA PHE A 22 15.14 -8.13 50.69
C PHE A 22 14.04 -8.65 49.76
N LEU A 23 12.96 -9.20 50.32
CA LEU A 23 11.81 -9.63 49.53
C LEU A 23 11.16 -8.46 48.77
N LEU A 24 11.03 -7.28 49.39
CA LEU A 24 10.48 -6.09 48.72
C LEU A 24 11.39 -5.60 47.60
N GLU A 25 12.70 -5.58 47.83
CA GLU A 25 13.68 -5.22 46.79
C GLU A 25 13.65 -6.23 45.64
N GLU A 26 13.58 -7.53 45.92
CA GLU A 26 13.46 -8.55 44.88
C GLU A 26 12.14 -8.40 44.09
N MET A 27 11.02 -8.15 44.77
CA MET A 27 9.74 -7.85 44.11
C MET A 27 9.82 -6.59 43.25
N ARG A 28 10.52 -5.55 43.70
CA ARG A 28 10.77 -4.31 42.96
C ARG A 28 11.66 -4.57 41.74
N GLU A 29 12.73 -5.33 41.87
CA GLU A 29 13.62 -5.69 40.77
C GLU A 29 12.87 -6.46 39.68
N ARG A 30 12.02 -7.40 40.05
CA ARG A 30 11.14 -8.13 39.11
C ARG A 30 10.18 -7.20 38.35
N LYS A 31 9.82 -6.02 38.92
CA LYS A 31 8.99 -5.02 38.22
C LYS A 31 9.78 -4.21 37.18
N PHE A 32 11.10 -4.09 37.29
CA PHE A 32 11.90 -3.33 36.31
C PHE A 32 11.80 -3.89 34.90
N ASP A 33 11.80 -5.22 34.73
CA ASP A 33 11.58 -5.83 33.40
C ASP A 33 10.22 -5.41 32.82
N THR A 34 9.17 -5.37 33.65
CA THR A 34 7.83 -4.94 33.21
C THR A 34 7.85 -3.48 32.74
N PHE A 35 8.47 -2.57 33.50
CA PHE A 35 8.58 -1.17 33.11
C PHE A 35 9.42 -1.00 31.84
N ALA A 36 10.55 -1.71 31.74
CA ALA A 36 11.39 -1.70 30.54
C ALA A 36 10.61 -2.18 29.32
N ARG A 37 9.82 -3.26 29.42
CA ARG A 37 8.97 -3.77 28.34
C ARG A 37 7.89 -2.77 27.91
N ILE A 38 7.28 -2.05 28.85
CA ILE A 38 6.30 -0.99 28.54
C ILE A 38 6.97 0.14 27.74
N ILE A 39 8.13 0.62 28.20
CA ILE A 39 8.89 1.68 27.52
C ILE A 39 9.34 1.22 26.14
N GLN A 40 9.93 0.03 26.03
CA GLN A 40 10.38 -0.56 24.77
C GLN A 40 9.22 -0.73 23.79
N LYS A 41 8.06 -1.21 24.24
CA LYS A 41 6.85 -1.36 23.41
C LYS A 41 6.36 -0.01 22.90
N ALA A 42 6.29 1.00 23.77
CA ALA A 42 5.89 2.35 23.40
C ALA A 42 6.88 2.97 22.38
N TYR A 43 8.18 2.82 22.63
CA TYR A 43 9.24 3.33 21.75
C TYR A 43 9.22 2.65 20.38
N ARG A 44 9.17 1.31 20.32
CA ARG A 44 9.07 0.57 19.05
C ARG A 44 7.83 0.97 18.25
N LYS A 45 6.68 1.16 18.92
CA LYS A 45 5.44 1.65 18.29
C LYS A 45 5.61 3.07 17.73
N TYR A 46 6.25 3.97 18.48
CA TYR A 46 6.53 5.33 18.03
C TYR A 46 7.43 5.34 16.78
N ILE A 47 8.54 4.60 16.80
CA ILE A 47 9.47 4.49 15.67
C ILE A 47 8.78 3.90 14.44
N ALA A 48 8.01 2.81 14.61
CA ALA A 48 7.26 2.20 13.53
C ALA A 48 6.25 3.17 12.90
N ARG A 49 5.52 3.93 13.75
CA ARG A 49 4.57 4.95 13.30
C ARG A 49 5.27 6.07 12.51
N ARG A 50 6.39 6.60 13.02
CA ARG A 50 7.16 7.66 12.36
C ARG A 50 7.67 7.20 10.99
N LYS A 51 8.23 5.99 10.91
CA LYS A 51 8.71 5.40 9.66
C LYS A 51 7.57 5.25 8.64
N TYR A 52 6.40 4.81 9.11
CA TYR A 52 5.22 4.66 8.26
C TYR A 52 4.66 6.00 7.78
N GLU A 53 4.62 7.02 8.64
CA GLU A 53 4.23 8.39 8.26
C GLU A 53 5.20 8.96 7.21
N GLN A 54 6.50 8.77 7.40
CA GLN A 54 7.53 9.17 6.45
C GLN A 54 7.35 8.50 5.08
N MET A 55 7.18 7.17 5.03
CA MET A 55 6.96 6.46 3.76
C MET A 55 5.73 6.99 3.00
N ARG A 56 4.68 7.39 3.72
CA ARG A 56 3.49 7.97 3.11
C ARG A 56 3.68 9.39 2.60
N GLU A 57 4.47 10.18 3.33
CA GLU A 57 4.83 11.53 2.91
C GLU A 57 5.67 11.47 1.62
N GLU A 58 6.74 10.65 1.62
CA GLU A 58 7.58 10.40 0.44
C GLU A 58 6.75 9.94 -0.77
N ALA A 59 5.83 8.98 -0.57
CA ALA A 59 4.95 8.52 -1.64
C ALA A 59 3.95 9.57 -2.13
N SER A 60 3.52 10.48 -1.25
CA SER A 60 2.65 11.59 -1.64
C SER A 60 3.40 12.65 -2.42
N ASP A 61 4.63 12.96 -2.03
CA ASP A 61 5.46 13.98 -2.66
C ASP A 61 5.80 13.61 -4.12
N ILE A 62 5.94 12.31 -4.43
CA ILE A 62 6.09 11.81 -5.81
C ILE A 62 4.97 12.29 -6.76
N LEU A 63 3.75 12.45 -6.25
CA LEU A 63 2.56 12.75 -7.05
C LEU A 63 2.05 14.19 -6.83
N TYR A 64 2.66 14.93 -5.91
CA TYR A 64 2.27 16.28 -5.52
C TYR A 64 2.36 17.24 -6.72
N ASN A 65 1.38 18.14 -6.84
CA ASN A 65 1.19 19.07 -7.97
C ASN A 65 0.96 18.45 -9.36
N SER A 66 1.19 17.14 -9.52
CA SER A 66 1.13 16.49 -10.84
C SER A 66 -0.13 15.66 -11.05
N LYS A 67 -0.61 14.95 -10.01
CA LYS A 67 -1.75 14.03 -10.13
C LYS A 67 -2.80 14.23 -9.04
N GLU A 68 -4.08 14.24 -9.42
CA GLU A 68 -5.20 14.26 -8.49
C GLU A 68 -5.17 13.03 -7.57
N ARG A 69 -5.66 13.18 -6.34
CA ARG A 69 -5.56 12.13 -5.32
C ARG A 69 -6.89 11.44 -5.11
N ARG A 70 -6.91 10.11 -5.21
CA ARG A 70 -8.07 9.33 -4.77
C ARG A 70 -8.24 9.42 -3.26
N ARG A 71 -9.49 9.61 -2.83
CA ARG A 71 -9.89 9.61 -1.42
C ARG A 71 -9.44 8.34 -0.71
N ASN A 72 -9.58 7.20 -1.38
CA ASN A 72 -9.21 5.88 -0.84
C ASN A 72 -7.71 5.56 -0.91
N SER A 73 -6.88 6.39 -1.56
CA SER A 73 -5.42 6.17 -1.64
C SER A 73 -4.64 7.02 -0.65
N ILE A 74 -5.06 8.26 -0.38
CA ILE A 74 -4.24 9.26 0.33
C ILE A 74 -3.94 8.87 1.79
N ASN A 75 -4.88 8.17 2.42
CA ASN A 75 -4.79 7.76 3.82
C ASN A 75 -4.67 6.26 4.04
N ARG A 76 -4.45 5.49 2.97
CA ARG A 76 -4.35 4.03 3.04
C ARG A 76 -3.01 3.60 3.64
N ASN A 77 -3.03 2.48 4.35
CA ASN A 77 -1.83 1.80 4.83
C ASN A 77 -1.08 1.13 3.69
N PHE A 78 0.25 1.23 3.73
CA PHE A 78 1.16 0.47 2.90
C PHE A 78 1.46 -0.86 3.59
N VAL A 79 1.26 -1.95 2.86
CA VAL A 79 1.42 -3.34 3.33
C VAL A 79 2.62 -4.00 2.65
N GLY A 80 2.94 -3.60 1.42
CA GLY A 80 3.91 -4.24 0.55
C GLY A 80 3.31 -5.47 -0.13
N ASP A 81 3.19 -6.57 0.61
CA ASP A 81 2.73 -7.85 0.10
C ASP A 81 1.22 -8.04 0.28
N TYR A 82 0.45 -7.78 -0.77
CA TYR A 82 -1.00 -7.99 -0.82
C TYR A 82 -1.41 -9.35 -1.40
N LEU A 83 -0.45 -10.17 -1.86
CA LEU A 83 -0.72 -11.52 -2.38
C LEU A 83 -0.54 -12.60 -1.31
N GLY A 84 0.26 -12.31 -0.27
CA GLY A 84 0.66 -13.30 0.73
C GLY A 84 1.70 -14.25 0.15
N MET A 85 2.82 -13.70 -0.35
CA MET A 85 3.87 -14.46 -1.04
C MET A 85 4.51 -15.55 -0.19
N GLU A 86 4.47 -15.44 1.15
CA GLU A 86 4.96 -16.49 2.05
C GLU A 86 4.18 -17.80 1.91
N GLU A 87 2.86 -17.71 1.64
CA GLU A 87 1.95 -18.86 1.53
C GLU A 87 1.75 -19.33 0.08
N ARG A 88 2.52 -18.79 -0.88
CA ARG A 88 2.37 -19.06 -2.32
C ARG A 88 3.63 -19.58 -3.00
N PRO A 89 4.05 -20.83 -2.74
CA PRO A 89 5.24 -21.42 -3.36
C PRO A 89 5.20 -21.39 -4.90
N GLU A 90 4.01 -21.51 -5.49
CA GLU A 90 3.77 -21.45 -6.93
C GLU A 90 4.11 -20.09 -7.56
N LEU A 91 4.10 -18.99 -6.79
CA LEU A 91 4.60 -17.70 -7.25
C LEU A 91 6.09 -17.52 -6.91
N ARG A 92 6.52 -18.01 -5.75
CA ARG A 92 7.91 -17.89 -5.30
C ARG A 92 8.90 -18.61 -6.21
N GLN A 93 8.48 -19.65 -6.94
CA GLN A 93 9.34 -20.38 -7.88
C GLN A 93 9.97 -19.48 -8.96
N PHE A 94 9.36 -18.34 -9.29
CA PHE A 94 9.88 -17.40 -10.28
C PHE A 94 10.89 -16.39 -9.71
N LEU A 95 11.04 -16.36 -8.39
CA LEU A 95 11.96 -15.46 -7.68
C LEU A 95 13.25 -16.20 -7.32
N GLY A 96 14.33 -15.45 -7.07
CA GLY A 96 15.56 -16.03 -6.56
C GLY A 96 15.38 -16.64 -5.16
N LYS A 97 16.26 -17.58 -4.79
CA LYS A 97 16.29 -18.16 -3.44
C LYS A 97 16.36 -17.05 -2.38
N ARG A 98 15.42 -17.08 -1.42
CA ARG A 98 15.29 -16.09 -0.33
C ARG A 98 15.21 -14.63 -0.81
N GLU A 99 14.81 -14.41 -2.05
CA GLU A 99 14.63 -13.06 -2.57
C GLU A 99 13.49 -12.37 -1.82
N ARG A 100 13.81 -11.19 -1.27
CA ARG A 100 12.84 -10.38 -0.54
C ARG A 100 11.84 -9.76 -1.52
N VAL A 101 10.56 -9.87 -1.18
CA VAL A 101 9.47 -9.17 -1.85
C VAL A 101 9.26 -7.84 -1.14
N ASP A 102 9.33 -6.73 -1.88
CA ASP A 102 9.02 -5.41 -1.34
C ASP A 102 7.56 -5.04 -1.58
N PHE A 103 7.01 -5.49 -2.70
CA PHE A 103 5.63 -5.27 -3.06
C PHE A 103 5.09 -6.42 -3.90
N ALA A 104 3.84 -6.79 -3.68
CA ALA A 104 3.12 -7.76 -4.51
C ALA A 104 1.63 -7.41 -4.54
N ASP A 105 1.04 -7.26 -5.72
CA ASP A 105 -0.41 -7.11 -5.89
C ASP A 105 -0.94 -7.86 -7.12
N SER A 106 -2.27 -7.89 -7.27
CA SER A 106 -2.92 -8.35 -8.51
C SER A 106 -3.40 -7.16 -9.34
N ALA A 107 -2.59 -6.76 -10.32
CA ALA A 107 -2.85 -5.64 -11.23
C ALA A 107 -3.60 -6.08 -12.50
N ASN A 108 -4.26 -5.13 -13.15
CA ASN A 108 -4.78 -5.30 -14.51
C ASN A 108 -3.68 -4.90 -15.50
N LYS A 109 -3.34 -5.79 -16.44
CA LYS A 109 -2.44 -5.51 -17.56
C LYS A 109 -3.23 -5.40 -18.84
N PHE A 110 -2.95 -4.40 -19.66
CA PHE A 110 -3.65 -4.18 -20.93
C PHE A 110 -2.83 -4.68 -22.11
N ASP A 111 -3.46 -5.37 -23.06
CA ASP A 111 -2.84 -5.81 -24.31
C ASP A 111 -2.92 -4.75 -25.43
N ARG A 112 -2.41 -5.09 -26.62
CA ARG A 112 -2.42 -4.21 -27.81
C ARG A 112 -3.82 -3.87 -28.34
N ARG A 113 -4.85 -4.59 -27.86
CA ARG A 113 -6.29 -4.41 -28.16
C ARG A 113 -7.03 -3.80 -26.98
N PHE A 114 -6.31 -3.32 -25.96
CA PHE A 114 -6.86 -2.77 -24.72
C PHE A 114 -7.72 -3.74 -23.92
N LYS A 115 -7.55 -5.05 -24.11
CA LYS A 115 -8.15 -6.04 -23.22
C LYS A 115 -7.32 -6.15 -21.95
N SER A 116 -7.98 -6.00 -20.81
CA SER A 116 -7.38 -6.20 -19.50
C SER A 116 -7.25 -7.68 -19.18
N ILE A 117 -6.14 -8.07 -18.57
CA ILE A 117 -5.96 -9.39 -17.98
C ILE A 117 -5.25 -9.24 -16.63
N LYS A 118 -5.67 -10.03 -15.64
CA LYS A 118 -5.03 -10.04 -14.32
C LYS A 118 -3.58 -10.54 -14.42
N ARG A 119 -2.67 -9.82 -13.78
CA ARG A 119 -1.26 -10.17 -13.61
C ARG A 119 -0.87 -9.92 -12.17
N ASP A 120 -0.19 -10.90 -11.59
CA ASP A 120 0.44 -10.71 -10.29
C ASP A 120 1.71 -9.88 -10.55
N LEU A 121 1.70 -8.65 -10.03
CA LEU A 121 2.75 -7.65 -10.15
C LEU A 121 3.59 -7.70 -8.89
N ILE A 122 4.84 -8.12 -9.02
CA ILE A 122 5.77 -8.27 -7.89
C ILE A 122 6.98 -7.37 -8.12
N LEU A 123 7.37 -6.62 -7.09
CA LEU A 123 8.60 -5.84 -7.05
C LEU A 123 9.54 -6.43 -5.99
N THR A 124 10.78 -6.64 -6.40
CA THR A 124 11.89 -7.01 -5.53
C THR A 124 13.05 -6.03 -5.75
N PRO A 125 14.12 -6.10 -4.93
CA PRO A 125 15.33 -5.33 -5.18
C PRO A 125 16.03 -5.63 -6.51
N LYS A 126 15.70 -6.74 -7.18
CA LYS A 126 16.29 -7.11 -8.48
C LYS A 126 15.47 -6.61 -9.67
N GLY A 127 14.16 -6.45 -9.50
CA GLY A 127 13.30 -6.12 -10.63
C GLY A 127 11.81 -6.32 -10.38
N ILE A 128 11.05 -6.12 -11.46
CA ILE A 128 9.60 -6.31 -11.51
C ILE A 128 9.30 -7.62 -12.23
N TYR A 129 8.38 -8.40 -11.68
CA TYR A 129 7.90 -9.64 -12.25
C TYR A 129 6.41 -9.51 -12.53
N LEU A 130 5.99 -9.86 -13.75
CA LEU A 130 4.59 -9.98 -14.15
C LEU A 130 4.28 -11.44 -14.37
N ILE A 131 3.50 -12.02 -13.46
CA ILE A 131 3.09 -13.43 -13.52
C ILE A 131 1.64 -13.50 -13.99
N GLY A 132 1.37 -14.36 -14.97
CA GLY A 132 0.03 -14.64 -15.46
C GLY A 132 -0.40 -16.05 -15.12
N ARG A 133 -1.66 -16.36 -15.43
CA ARG A 133 -2.24 -17.69 -15.30
C ARG A 133 -2.58 -18.22 -16.69
N GLU A 134 -2.21 -19.46 -16.98
CA GLU A 134 -2.53 -20.14 -18.24
C GLU A 134 -3.01 -21.56 -18.00
N LYS A 135 -3.91 -22.04 -18.85
CA LYS A 135 -4.30 -23.45 -18.86
C LYS A 135 -3.26 -24.25 -19.61
N GLU A 136 -2.74 -25.29 -18.97
CA GLU A 136 -1.83 -26.24 -19.58
C GLU A 136 -2.51 -26.93 -20.77
N LYS A 137 -1.83 -26.95 -21.93
CA LYS A 137 -2.46 -27.38 -23.19
C LYS A 137 -2.15 -28.84 -23.52
N LYS A 138 -1.08 -29.40 -22.96
CA LYS A 138 -0.55 -30.73 -23.28
C LYS A 138 -0.04 -31.44 -22.02
N GLY A 139 0.13 -32.75 -22.10
CA GLY A 139 0.70 -33.55 -21.01
C GLY A 139 -0.32 -33.98 -19.94
N PRO A 140 0.15 -34.65 -18.88
CA PRO A 140 -0.70 -35.23 -17.84
C PRO A 140 -1.49 -34.17 -17.04
N GLU A 141 -1.02 -32.92 -17.01
CA GLU A 141 -1.66 -31.81 -16.29
C GLU A 141 -2.54 -30.93 -17.21
N LYS A 142 -2.90 -31.44 -18.40
CA LYS A 142 -3.73 -30.70 -19.35
C LYS A 142 -5.02 -30.19 -18.70
N GLY A 143 -5.32 -28.92 -18.91
CA GLY A 143 -6.49 -28.24 -18.37
C GLY A 143 -6.28 -27.57 -17.01
N MET A 144 -5.21 -27.93 -16.29
CA MET A 144 -4.86 -27.26 -15.03
C MET A 144 -4.38 -25.83 -15.29
N ILE A 145 -4.76 -24.91 -14.40
CA ILE A 145 -4.28 -23.52 -14.43
C ILE A 145 -2.93 -23.49 -13.73
N LYS A 146 -1.91 -22.95 -14.41
CA LYS A 146 -0.58 -22.75 -13.87
C LYS A 146 -0.17 -21.29 -13.96
N GLU A 147 0.61 -20.88 -12.98
CA GLU A 147 1.33 -19.62 -12.96
C GLU A 147 2.44 -19.67 -14.02
N VAL A 148 2.59 -18.58 -14.77
CA VAL A 148 3.61 -18.46 -15.82
C VAL A 148 4.20 -17.06 -15.75
N LEU A 149 5.53 -16.98 -15.59
CA LEU A 149 6.26 -15.72 -15.71
C LEU A 149 6.10 -15.15 -17.12
N LYS A 150 5.38 -14.03 -17.24
CA LYS A 150 5.12 -13.37 -18.53
C LYS A 150 6.16 -12.34 -18.90
N ARG A 151 6.72 -11.66 -17.90
CA ARG A 151 7.75 -10.65 -18.09
C ARG A 151 8.52 -10.48 -16.80
N LYS A 152 9.84 -10.37 -16.92
CA LYS A 152 10.73 -9.86 -15.89
C LYS A 152 11.37 -8.59 -16.42
N LEU A 153 11.38 -7.54 -15.61
CA LEU A 153 11.99 -6.25 -15.90
C LEU A 153 13.08 -6.01 -14.86
N GLU A 154 14.31 -5.85 -15.31
CA GLU A 154 15.39 -5.41 -14.43
C GLU A 154 15.23 -3.92 -14.16
N LEU A 155 15.59 -3.47 -12.96
CA LEU A 155 15.42 -2.06 -12.60
C LEU A 155 16.18 -1.13 -13.56
N GLY A 156 17.38 -1.51 -13.99
CA GLY A 156 18.19 -0.73 -14.91
C GLY A 156 17.64 -0.63 -16.34
N SER A 157 16.71 -1.51 -16.76
CA SER A 157 16.10 -1.41 -18.10
C SER A 157 14.91 -0.45 -18.15
N ILE A 158 14.38 -0.05 -16.99
CA ILE A 158 13.26 0.89 -16.88
C ILE A 158 13.76 2.29 -17.22
N ARG A 159 13.11 2.94 -18.18
CA ARG A 159 13.47 4.28 -18.65
C ARG A 159 12.69 5.38 -17.95
N ALA A 160 11.39 5.17 -17.78
CA ALA A 160 10.48 6.13 -17.18
C ALA A 160 9.17 5.46 -16.75
N ILE A 161 8.38 6.16 -15.94
CA ILE A 161 6.98 5.85 -15.71
C ILE A 161 6.13 7.03 -16.17
N SER A 162 5.06 6.76 -16.90
CA SER A 162 4.10 7.80 -17.30
C SER A 162 2.73 7.56 -16.69
N LEU A 163 2.10 8.63 -16.24
CA LEU A 163 0.84 8.62 -15.50
C LEU A 163 -0.06 9.75 -16.00
N SER A 164 -1.38 9.60 -15.86
CA SER A 164 -2.27 10.73 -16.12
C SER A 164 -2.23 11.74 -14.96
N THR A 165 -2.80 12.93 -15.18
CA THR A 165 -2.97 13.93 -14.12
C THR A 165 -4.25 13.76 -13.29
N ARG A 166 -5.13 12.83 -13.66
CA ARG A 166 -6.42 12.52 -13.01
C ARG A 166 -6.28 11.57 -11.83
N GLN A 167 -7.36 11.31 -11.11
CA GLN A 167 -7.35 10.39 -9.97
C GLN A 167 -7.33 8.90 -10.34
N ASP A 168 -7.04 8.52 -11.58
CA ASP A 168 -7.04 7.12 -11.99
C ASP A 168 -5.85 6.30 -11.43
N ASP A 169 -5.91 5.00 -11.66
CA ASP A 169 -4.95 3.99 -11.22
C ASP A 169 -4.05 3.44 -12.31
N PHE A 170 -4.06 4.05 -13.50
CA PHE A 170 -3.23 3.64 -14.62
C PHE A 170 -1.82 4.22 -14.52
N PHE A 171 -0.87 3.43 -15.01
CA PHE A 171 0.50 3.84 -15.23
C PHE A 171 1.12 3.01 -16.35
N ILE A 172 2.11 3.59 -17.02
CA ILE A 172 2.88 2.93 -18.06
C ILE A 172 4.31 2.76 -17.57
N ILE A 173 4.81 1.53 -17.58
CA ILE A 173 6.24 1.26 -17.39
C ILE A 173 6.92 1.31 -18.75
N HIS A 174 7.82 2.29 -18.96
CA HIS A 174 8.59 2.41 -20.19
C HIS A 174 9.90 1.64 -20.09
N GLU A 175 10.17 0.84 -21.11
CA GLU A 175 11.36 -0.03 -21.19
C GLU A 175 11.90 -0.06 -22.63
N ALA A 176 13.15 -0.45 -22.82
CA ALA A 176 13.81 -0.42 -24.13
C ALA A 176 13.08 -1.22 -25.22
N GLN A 177 12.57 -2.42 -24.92
CA GLN A 177 11.94 -3.27 -25.92
C GLN A 177 10.50 -2.82 -26.19
N TYR A 178 9.67 -2.79 -25.14
CA TYR A 178 8.26 -2.40 -25.21
C TYR A 178 7.72 -2.03 -23.83
N ASP A 179 6.62 -1.30 -23.80
CA ASP A 179 6.05 -0.75 -22.59
C ASP A 179 4.98 -1.67 -21.99
N SER A 180 4.68 -1.47 -20.71
CA SER A 180 3.62 -2.19 -20.00
C SER A 180 2.60 -1.22 -19.42
N LEU A 181 1.39 -1.22 -19.98
CA LEU A 181 0.23 -0.52 -19.43
C LEU A 181 -0.42 -1.37 -18.34
N LEU A 182 -0.46 -0.81 -17.13
CA LEU A 182 -0.98 -1.43 -15.93
C LEU A 182 -1.99 -0.51 -15.24
N GLU A 183 -2.93 -1.11 -14.51
CA GLU A 183 -3.83 -0.45 -13.58
C GLU A 183 -3.76 -1.19 -12.24
N SER A 184 -3.47 -0.45 -11.17
CA SER A 184 -3.43 -0.98 -9.82
C SER A 184 -3.98 0.01 -8.79
N ASN A 185 -4.89 -0.47 -7.94
CA ASN A 185 -5.37 0.27 -6.78
C ASN A 185 -4.22 0.71 -5.85
N PHE A 186 -3.09 -0.01 -5.87
CA PHE A 186 -1.90 0.20 -5.03
C PHE A 186 -0.78 0.97 -5.72
N LYS A 187 -1.06 1.60 -6.88
CA LYS A 187 -0.10 2.40 -7.67
C LYS A 187 0.77 3.35 -6.86
N THR A 188 0.22 4.14 -5.94
CA THR A 188 0.99 5.11 -5.14
C THR A 188 2.12 4.43 -4.35
N GLU A 189 1.81 3.29 -3.73
CA GLU A 189 2.78 2.52 -2.92
C GLU A 189 3.81 1.83 -3.81
N PHE A 190 3.34 1.18 -4.88
CA PHE A 190 4.20 0.57 -5.88
C PHE A 190 5.23 1.57 -6.43
N LEU A 191 4.79 2.78 -6.81
CA LEU A 191 5.68 3.81 -7.35
C LEU A 191 6.71 4.29 -6.33
N SER A 192 6.31 4.48 -5.08
CA SER A 192 7.23 4.87 -4.01
C SER A 192 8.34 3.86 -3.82
N LEU A 193 7.98 2.57 -3.73
CA LEU A 193 8.95 1.48 -3.60
C LEU A 193 9.80 1.33 -4.87
N LEU A 194 9.20 1.45 -6.06
CA LEU A 194 9.91 1.36 -7.33
C LEU A 194 10.94 2.48 -7.48
N CYS A 195 10.56 3.74 -7.21
CA CYS A 195 11.49 4.88 -7.30
C CYS A 195 12.66 4.69 -6.36
N LYS A 196 12.39 4.25 -5.12
CA LYS A 196 13.42 3.96 -4.13
C LYS A 196 14.38 2.85 -4.59
N ARG A 197 13.86 1.72 -5.07
CA ARG A 197 14.69 0.61 -5.57
C ARG A 197 15.49 0.99 -6.80
N TYR A 198 14.86 1.72 -7.72
CA TYR A 198 15.54 2.23 -8.90
C TYR A 198 16.73 3.13 -8.53
N GLU A 199 16.56 4.06 -7.61
CA GLU A 199 17.64 4.96 -7.15
C GLU A 199 18.75 4.21 -6.41
N GLU A 200 18.39 3.27 -5.53
CA GLU A 200 19.36 2.43 -4.83
C GLU A 200 20.24 1.61 -5.80
N THR A 201 19.65 1.06 -6.86
CA THR A 201 20.32 0.18 -7.84
C THR A 201 21.07 0.96 -8.91
N THR A 202 20.46 1.99 -9.49
CA THR A 202 21.02 2.72 -10.65
C THR A 202 21.82 3.96 -10.26
N LYS A 203 21.74 4.38 -8.99
CA LYS A 203 22.29 5.66 -8.48
C LYS A 203 21.72 6.89 -9.20
N SER A 204 20.54 6.76 -9.81
CA SER A 204 19.85 7.82 -10.54
C SER A 204 18.37 7.84 -10.20
N LYS A 205 17.73 9.01 -10.31
CA LYS A 205 16.29 9.13 -10.05
C LYS A 205 15.48 8.65 -11.25
N LEU A 206 14.46 7.83 -10.98
CA LEU A 206 13.53 7.37 -12.00
C LEU A 206 12.72 8.54 -12.56
N SER A 207 12.71 8.69 -13.89
CA SER A 207 11.92 9.73 -14.56
C SER A 207 10.42 9.42 -14.48
N LEU A 208 9.64 10.38 -13.99
CA LEU A 208 8.18 10.32 -13.93
C LEU A 208 7.58 11.42 -14.79
N SER A 209 6.66 11.07 -15.69
CA SER A 209 5.97 12.02 -16.54
C SER A 209 4.46 12.01 -16.31
N PHE A 210 3.82 13.18 -16.47
CA PHE A 210 2.40 13.36 -16.22
C PHE A 210 1.73 14.06 -17.39
N SER A 211 0.79 13.38 -18.03
CA SER A 211 0.01 13.95 -19.14
C SER A 211 -1.30 13.19 -19.30
N ASP A 212 -2.37 13.90 -19.68
CA ASP A 212 -3.67 13.30 -19.97
C ASP A 212 -3.71 12.69 -21.38
N ARG A 213 -2.64 12.84 -22.17
CA ARG A 213 -2.41 12.09 -23.41
C ARG A 213 -1.06 11.39 -23.34
N LEU A 214 -1.09 10.06 -23.28
CA LEU A 214 0.11 9.23 -23.14
C LEU A 214 0.22 8.25 -24.29
N ASP A 215 1.44 7.95 -24.71
CA ASP A 215 1.71 6.93 -25.71
C ASP A 215 2.51 5.79 -25.09
N PHE A 216 2.26 4.56 -25.54
CA PHE A 216 3.04 3.40 -25.15
C PHE A 216 3.32 2.47 -26.32
N LYS A 217 4.53 1.91 -26.33
CA LYS A 217 5.01 0.98 -27.35
C LYS A 217 4.51 -0.43 -27.06
N VAL A 218 3.80 -1.05 -28.00
CA VAL A 218 3.36 -2.44 -27.85
C VAL A 218 4.46 -3.41 -28.24
N LYS A 219 4.47 -4.59 -27.60
CA LYS A 219 5.34 -5.70 -27.98
C LYS A 219 5.09 -6.08 -29.44
N LYS A 220 6.15 -6.15 -30.23
CA LYS A 220 6.09 -6.62 -31.62
C LYS A 220 5.87 -8.14 -31.63
N GLU A 221 4.70 -8.58 -32.07
CA GLU A 221 4.37 -10.00 -32.24
C GLU A 221 4.02 -10.27 -33.71
N GLY A 222 4.86 -11.04 -34.41
CA GLY A 222 4.69 -11.35 -35.84
C GLY A 222 4.84 -10.15 -36.78
N TRP A 223 4.38 -10.32 -38.02
CA TRP A 223 4.40 -9.26 -39.04
C TRP A 223 3.27 -8.25 -38.75
N GLY A 224 3.63 -6.98 -38.56
CA GLY A 224 2.66 -5.89 -38.27
C GLY A 224 2.18 -5.77 -36.81
N GLY A 225 2.67 -6.59 -35.87
CA GLY A 225 2.20 -6.57 -34.47
C GLY A 225 2.78 -5.49 -33.57
N GLY A 226 3.71 -4.67 -34.06
CA GLY A 226 4.34 -3.57 -33.31
C GLY A 226 3.55 -2.25 -33.35
N GLY A 227 4.20 -1.19 -32.87
CA GLY A 227 3.72 0.19 -32.99
C GLY A 227 3.36 0.82 -31.65
N THR A 228 2.69 1.96 -31.74
CA THR A 228 2.32 2.77 -30.58
C THR A 228 0.80 2.72 -30.37
N ARG A 229 0.38 2.82 -29.12
CA ARG A 229 -1.02 3.01 -28.70
C ARG A 229 -1.10 4.26 -27.86
N THR A 230 -2.21 4.97 -27.98
CA THR A 230 -2.44 6.22 -27.27
C THR A 230 -3.48 6.02 -26.18
N LEU A 231 -3.26 6.61 -25.01
CA LEU A 231 -4.21 6.77 -23.93
C LEU A 231 -4.65 8.23 -23.88
N VAL A 232 -5.95 8.45 -23.79
CA VAL A 232 -6.53 9.79 -23.59
C VAL A 232 -7.36 9.74 -22.32
N PHE A 233 -6.96 10.53 -21.34
CA PHE A 233 -7.66 10.70 -20.08
C PHE A 233 -8.52 11.94 -20.14
N GLN A 234 -9.78 11.81 -19.74
CA GLN A 234 -10.72 12.92 -19.73
C GLN A 234 -11.60 12.87 -18.48
N ARG A 235 -12.26 14.00 -18.21
CA ARG A 235 -13.24 14.08 -17.13
C ARG A 235 -14.44 13.19 -17.45
N GLY A 236 -14.82 12.39 -16.46
CA GLY A 236 -15.99 11.54 -16.47
C GLY A 236 -16.78 11.69 -15.17
N GLN A 237 -17.43 10.60 -14.74
CA GLN A 237 -18.21 10.56 -13.50
C GLN A 237 -17.80 9.37 -12.64
N GLY A 238 -17.92 9.54 -11.33
CA GLY A 238 -17.63 8.49 -10.34
C GLY A 238 -16.13 8.23 -10.11
N ASP A 239 -15.86 7.36 -9.14
CA ASP A 239 -14.51 7.01 -8.68
C ASP A 239 -13.90 5.82 -9.44
N LEU A 240 -14.67 5.20 -10.35
CA LEU A 240 -14.23 4.09 -11.19
C LEU A 240 -14.03 4.56 -12.63
N ALA A 241 -12.90 4.17 -13.22
CA ALA A 241 -12.58 4.53 -14.60
C ALA A 241 -13.47 3.80 -15.60
N GLN A 242 -14.05 4.56 -16.53
CA GLN A 242 -14.76 4.03 -17.69
C GLN A 242 -13.83 4.00 -18.90
N ILE A 243 -13.67 2.82 -19.52
CA ILE A 243 -12.75 2.60 -20.64
C ILE A 243 -13.51 2.45 -21.96
N LYS A 244 -13.08 3.18 -23.00
CA LYS A 244 -13.64 3.12 -24.35
C LYS A 244 -12.52 2.96 -25.38
N PRO A 245 -12.25 1.74 -25.87
CA PRO A 245 -11.26 1.53 -26.93
C PRO A 245 -11.79 2.03 -28.29
N GLY A 246 -10.92 2.65 -29.08
CA GLY A 246 -11.21 3.15 -30.43
C GLY A 246 -9.96 3.09 -31.30
N GLY A 247 -9.87 2.10 -32.18
CA GLY A 247 -8.70 1.90 -33.06
C GLY A 247 -7.40 1.70 -32.25
N LYS A 248 -6.45 2.62 -32.40
CA LYS A 248 -5.17 2.63 -31.67
C LYS A 248 -5.21 3.46 -30.36
N THR A 249 -6.37 3.99 -30.00
CA THR A 249 -6.56 4.87 -28.85
C THR A 249 -7.47 4.22 -27.80
N LEU A 250 -7.13 4.35 -26.53
CA LEU A 250 -8.01 4.02 -25.40
C LEU A 250 -8.38 5.31 -24.69
N THR A 251 -9.67 5.62 -24.66
CA THR A 251 -10.18 6.76 -23.89
C THR A 251 -10.56 6.27 -22.50
N ILE A 252 -10.09 6.96 -21.47
CA ILE A 252 -10.32 6.65 -20.06
C ILE A 252 -11.01 7.87 -19.44
N SER A 253 -12.24 7.68 -18.97
CA SER A 253 -13.02 8.74 -18.32
C SER A 253 -13.17 8.44 -16.84
N ILE A 254 -12.85 9.41 -15.97
CA ILE A 254 -12.97 9.26 -14.52
C ILE A 254 -13.38 10.60 -13.90
N GLY A 255 -14.17 10.57 -12.82
CA GLY A 255 -14.54 11.78 -12.08
C GLY A 255 -13.32 12.48 -11.47
N ASP A 256 -13.49 13.73 -11.06
CA ASP A 256 -12.41 14.50 -10.42
C ASP A 256 -12.08 13.93 -9.02
N GLY A 257 -10.78 13.88 -8.70
CA GLY A 257 -10.31 13.50 -7.37
C GLY A 257 -10.15 14.66 -6.40
N LEU A 258 -9.45 14.40 -5.29
CA LEU A 258 -8.94 15.46 -4.44
C LEU A 258 -7.86 16.26 -5.19
N PRO A 259 -7.66 17.56 -4.86
CA PRO A 259 -6.66 18.41 -5.51
C PRO A 259 -5.27 17.77 -5.55
N LYS A 260 -4.49 18.10 -6.59
CA LYS A 260 -3.10 17.62 -6.78
C LYS A 260 -2.16 18.01 -5.62
N THR A 261 -2.55 19.01 -4.83
CA THR A 261 -1.86 19.49 -3.63
C THR A 261 -2.26 18.75 -2.35
N SER A 262 -3.17 17.78 -2.41
CA SER A 262 -3.66 17.09 -1.22
C SER A 262 -2.57 16.23 -0.60
N LYS A 263 -2.33 16.40 0.71
CA LYS A 263 -1.36 15.63 1.49
C LYS A 263 -2.04 14.63 2.45
N PRO A 264 -1.35 13.55 2.85
CA PRO A 264 -1.85 12.59 3.83
C PRO A 264 -2.17 13.29 5.16
N SER A 265 -3.33 12.99 5.75
CA SER A 265 -3.67 13.55 7.06
C SER A 265 -2.86 12.84 8.14
N ARG A 266 -2.24 13.59 9.05
CA ARG A 266 -1.67 13.05 10.30
C ARG A 266 -2.83 12.54 11.15
N LYS A 267 -3.02 11.21 11.25
CA LYS A 267 -4.02 10.62 12.15
C LYS A 267 -3.66 11.02 13.60
N GLY A 268 -4.32 12.03 14.15
CA GLY A 268 -4.04 12.56 15.49
C GLY A 268 -4.21 14.07 15.68
N ALA A 269 -4.43 14.85 14.61
CA ALA A 269 -4.98 16.19 14.79
C ALA A 269 -6.47 16.05 15.16
N PRO A 270 -6.96 16.63 16.28
CA PRO A 270 -8.39 16.69 16.52
C PRO A 270 -9.00 17.45 15.34
N GLN A 271 -9.79 16.75 14.52
CA GLN A 271 -10.73 17.44 13.66
C GLN A 271 -11.65 18.20 14.60
N GLY A 272 -11.59 19.52 14.58
CA GLY A 272 -12.51 20.37 15.33
C GLY A 272 -13.92 19.94 14.96
N GLN A 273 -14.56 19.19 15.87
CA GLN A 273 -15.98 18.96 15.79
C GLN A 273 -16.63 20.33 15.93
N GLY A 274 -17.14 20.84 14.81
CA GLY A 274 -18.05 21.97 14.84
C GLY A 274 -19.15 21.67 15.84
N ARG A 275 -19.28 22.55 16.85
CA ARG A 275 -20.38 22.56 17.82
C ARG A 275 -21.71 22.41 17.06
N ARG A 276 -22.30 21.23 17.09
CA ARG A 276 -23.76 21.12 16.96
C ARG A 276 -24.32 21.28 18.36
N GLN A 277 -24.84 22.49 18.62
CA GLN A 277 -25.64 22.77 19.80
C GLN A 277 -26.79 21.77 19.89
N GLN A 278 -26.82 21.07 21.00
CA GLN A 278 -27.92 20.23 21.42
C GLN A 278 -28.98 21.17 22.00
N GLN A 279 -30.07 21.41 21.28
CA GLN A 279 -31.28 21.98 21.86
C GLN A 279 -32.28 20.85 22.13
N SER A 280 -32.54 20.70 23.42
CA SER A 280 -33.62 19.94 24.05
C SER A 280 -34.99 20.22 23.41
N ARG A 281 -35.85 19.18 23.37
CA ARG A 281 -37.24 19.33 23.84
C ARG A 281 -37.84 18.00 24.28
N ASP A 282 -38.40 18.06 25.48
CA ASP A 282 -39.25 17.10 26.18
C ASP A 282 -40.33 16.46 25.31
N GLN A 283 -40.67 15.18 25.57
CA GLN A 283 -41.98 14.84 26.14
C GLN A 283 -42.14 13.35 26.50
N LYS A 284 -42.49 13.15 27.78
CA LYS A 284 -43.47 12.20 28.33
C LYS A 284 -43.21 10.69 28.25
N ARG A 285 -42.88 10.18 29.45
CA ARG A 285 -43.38 8.92 30.01
C ARG A 285 -44.87 8.70 29.70
N ARG A 286 -45.25 7.48 29.32
CA ARG A 286 -46.43 6.78 29.84
C ARG A 286 -46.35 5.27 29.58
N LEU A 287 -46.55 4.51 30.66
CA LEU A 287 -46.87 3.08 30.66
C LEU A 287 -48.27 2.84 30.05
N ALA A 288 -48.45 1.70 29.36
CA ALA A 288 -49.59 0.77 29.40
C ALA A 288 -49.36 -0.30 28.31
N PHE A 289 -49.16 -1.58 28.65
CA PHE A 289 -50.18 -2.65 28.77
C PHE A 289 -50.83 -3.11 27.44
N TRP A 290 -50.51 -4.37 27.07
CA TRP A 290 -51.30 -5.41 26.40
C TRP A 290 -51.57 -5.44 24.87
N ILE A 291 -51.73 -6.71 24.40
CA ILE A 291 -52.22 -7.26 23.10
C ILE A 291 -51.10 -7.37 22.03
N ILE A 292 -50.63 -8.52 21.52
CA ILE A 292 -50.99 -9.97 21.47
C ILE A 292 -49.71 -10.78 21.72
#